data_AF-A0A940ZX46-F1
#
_entry.id   AF-A0A940ZX46-F1
#
_cell.length_a   1.000
_cell.length_b   1.000
_cell.length_c   1.000
_cell.angle_alpha   90.00
_cell.angle_beta   90.00
_cell.angle_gamma   90.00
#
_symmetry.space_group_name_H-M   'P 1'
#
loop_
_entity.id
_entity.type
_entity.pdbx_description
1 polymer ?
#
loop_
_entity_poly.entity_id
_entity_poly.type
_entity_poly.pdbx_seq_one_letter_code
_entity_poly.pdbx_strand_id
1 'polypeptide(L)'
;MSDVMSPISFSKLLDEVFTEFKRSKTIYGFHEKKFYRHNPNQHFELFGEIIDTPLGPAAGPHTQLAQNIVVAYLCGGRFFELKTVQILDALEFPKPCIRAEDEGYNTEWSTELTIEDALNEYVKAWFALYLLQKELFNLDDQRFQFNMSVGYDLKGIQSLKVDHFIESLKDASGLEFFKQCQDILRERIGEF
;
A
#
# COMPACT_ATOMS: atom_id res chain seq x y z
N MET A 1 14.79 14.78 -8.53
CA MET A 1 13.47 14.13 -8.37
C MET A 1 12.41 15.16 -8.71
N SER A 2 11.33 14.76 -9.36
CA SER A 2 10.19 15.65 -9.61
C SER A 2 9.55 16.06 -8.29
N ASP A 3 8.94 17.25 -8.24
CA ASP A 3 8.14 17.69 -7.09
C ASP A 3 6.75 17.03 -7.06
N VAL A 4 6.36 16.33 -8.13
CA VAL A 4 5.07 15.66 -8.24
C VAL A 4 5.22 14.18 -7.93
N MET A 5 4.41 13.67 -6.99
CA MET A 5 4.26 12.24 -6.77
C MET A 5 3.39 11.65 -7.88
N SER A 6 3.92 10.66 -8.61
CA SER A 6 3.20 10.01 -9.71
C SER A 6 3.17 8.49 -9.53
N PRO A 7 1.97 7.89 -9.51
CA PRO A 7 1.79 6.44 -9.58
C PRO A 7 2.51 5.78 -10.76
N ILE A 8 2.86 4.51 -10.59
CA ILE A 8 3.25 3.61 -11.69
C ILE A 8 2.15 2.59 -11.95
N SER A 9 2.05 2.11 -13.19
CA SER A 9 1.11 1.04 -13.54
C SER A 9 1.40 -0.25 -12.75
N PHE A 10 0.39 -1.10 -12.60
CA PHE A 10 0.55 -2.38 -11.91
C PHE A 10 1.55 -3.31 -12.62
N SER A 11 1.51 -3.38 -13.95
CA SER A 11 2.50 -4.16 -14.71
C SER A 11 3.94 -3.70 -14.43
N LYS A 12 4.17 -2.37 -14.40
CA LYS A 12 5.49 -1.82 -14.07
C LYS A 12 5.90 -2.12 -12.63
N LEU A 13 4.97 -2.06 -11.66
CA LEU A 13 5.24 -2.47 -10.28
C LEU A 13 5.73 -3.92 -10.22
N LEU A 14 5.05 -4.83 -10.89
CA LEU A 14 5.42 -6.25 -10.94
C LEU A 14 6.78 -6.45 -11.62
N ASP A 15 7.03 -5.74 -12.73
CA ASP A 15 8.31 -5.80 -13.43
C ASP A 15 9.47 -5.37 -12.53
N GLU A 16 9.32 -4.25 -11.81
CA GLU A 16 10.33 -3.76 -10.87
C GLU A 16 10.58 -4.78 -9.75
N VAL A 17 9.51 -5.28 -9.12
CA VAL A 17 9.60 -6.23 -8.00
C VAL A 17 10.28 -7.53 -8.44
N PHE A 18 9.76 -8.22 -9.47
CA PHE A 18 10.22 -9.56 -9.80
C PHE A 18 11.50 -9.56 -10.66
N THR A 19 11.71 -8.55 -11.51
CA THR A 19 12.97 -8.47 -12.27
C THR A 19 14.15 -8.16 -11.35
N GLU A 20 13.98 -7.23 -10.41
CA GLU A 20 15.04 -6.94 -9.44
C GLU A 20 15.30 -8.15 -8.55
N PHE A 21 14.25 -8.82 -8.06
CA PHE A 21 14.40 -10.00 -7.22
C PHE A 21 15.14 -11.13 -7.94
N LYS A 22 14.78 -11.42 -9.20
CA LYS A 22 15.48 -12.43 -10.02
C LYS A 22 16.95 -12.10 -10.24
N ARG A 23 17.26 -10.84 -10.54
CA ARG A 23 18.63 -10.39 -10.87
C ARG A 23 19.54 -10.28 -9.66
N SER A 24 19.02 -9.76 -8.55
CA SER A 24 19.84 -9.23 -7.46
C SER A 24 19.41 -9.70 -6.07
N LYS A 25 18.34 -10.49 -5.96
CA LYS A 25 17.77 -10.94 -4.67
C LYS A 25 17.40 -9.76 -3.75
N THR A 26 17.01 -8.66 -4.38
CA THR A 26 16.54 -7.44 -3.73
C THR A 26 15.21 -7.02 -4.34
N ILE A 27 14.37 -6.36 -3.55
CA ILE A 27 13.17 -5.67 -4.01
C ILE A 27 13.28 -4.24 -3.50
N TYR A 28 13.34 -3.26 -4.40
CA TYR A 28 13.60 -1.85 -4.08
C TYR A 28 14.84 -1.65 -3.20
N GLY A 29 15.91 -2.41 -3.48
CA GLY A 29 17.15 -2.40 -2.72
C GLY A 29 17.12 -3.14 -1.37
N PHE A 30 15.97 -3.66 -0.94
CA PHE A 30 15.85 -4.46 0.27
C PHE A 30 16.20 -5.92 -0.01
N HIS A 31 17.28 -6.43 0.60
CA HIS A 31 17.83 -7.76 0.31
C HIS A 31 17.04 -8.88 1.00
N GLU A 32 16.80 -9.99 0.28
CA GLU A 32 16.05 -11.17 0.75
C GLU A 32 16.47 -11.72 2.12
N LYS A 33 17.75 -11.59 2.49
CA LYS A 33 18.27 -12.06 3.78
C LYS A 33 17.67 -11.29 4.96
N LYS A 34 17.14 -10.09 4.71
CA LYS A 34 16.47 -9.22 5.68
C LYS A 34 14.95 -9.33 5.61
N PHE A 35 14.40 -10.12 4.68
CA PHE A 35 12.95 -10.33 4.64
C PHE A 35 12.50 -10.97 5.93
N TYR A 36 11.36 -10.50 6.43
CA TYR A 36 10.66 -11.13 7.53
C TYR A 36 10.40 -12.59 7.19
N ARG A 37 10.67 -13.47 8.15
CA ARG A 37 10.43 -14.90 8.01
C ARG A 37 9.18 -15.26 8.78
N HIS A 38 8.18 -15.73 8.05
CA HIS A 38 6.94 -16.23 8.63
C HIS A 38 7.23 -17.33 9.68
N ASN A 39 6.58 -17.23 10.83
CA ASN A 39 6.61 -18.24 11.89
C ASN A 39 5.21 -18.87 11.99
N PRO A 40 5.01 -20.12 11.55
CA PRO A 40 3.67 -20.74 11.52
C PRO A 40 3.05 -20.95 12.91
N ASN A 41 3.84 -20.87 13.97
CA ASN A 41 3.37 -21.03 15.34
C ASN A 41 2.96 -19.70 15.99
N GLN A 42 3.08 -18.58 15.28
CA GLN A 42 2.79 -17.26 15.79
C GLN A 42 1.83 -16.54 14.86
N HIS A 43 0.70 -16.13 15.42
CA HIS A 43 -0.27 -15.27 14.75
C HIS A 43 -0.95 -14.39 15.81
N PHE A 44 -1.57 -13.32 15.31
CA PHE A 44 -2.36 -12.39 16.09
C PHE A 44 -3.72 -12.26 15.42
N GLU A 45 -4.73 -11.98 16.23
CA GLU A 45 -6.06 -11.66 15.76
C GLU A 45 -6.35 -10.19 16.04
N LEU A 46 -6.72 -9.44 15.01
CA LEU A 46 -7.02 -8.03 15.11
C LEU A 46 -8.26 -7.72 14.27
N PHE A 47 -9.28 -7.14 14.90
CA PHE A 47 -10.57 -6.84 14.25
C PHE A 47 -11.22 -8.03 13.52
N GLY A 48 -10.98 -9.26 14.00
CA GLY A 48 -11.51 -10.50 13.39
C GLY A 48 -10.66 -11.08 12.25
N GLU A 49 -9.54 -10.44 11.90
CA GLU A 49 -8.60 -10.91 10.87
C GLU A 49 -7.32 -11.48 11.50
N ILE A 50 -6.71 -12.46 10.83
CA ILE A 50 -5.45 -13.07 11.29
C ILE A 50 -4.26 -12.38 10.61
N ILE A 51 -3.30 -11.92 11.41
CA ILE A 51 -2.05 -11.31 10.94
C ILE A 51 -0.82 -11.98 11.56
N ASP A 52 0.30 -12.03 10.83
CA ASP A 52 1.54 -12.67 11.33
C ASP A 52 2.24 -11.84 12.41
N THR A 53 2.14 -10.51 12.33
CA THR A 53 2.77 -9.57 13.26
C THR A 53 1.78 -8.46 13.63
N PRO A 54 1.86 -7.89 14.84
CA PRO A 54 1.04 -6.76 15.24
C PRO A 54 1.73 -5.43 14.88
N LEU A 55 2.57 -5.43 13.85
CA LEU A 55 3.43 -4.32 13.47
C LEU A 55 3.08 -3.84 12.07
N GLY A 56 3.27 -2.54 11.84
CA GLY A 56 3.31 -1.98 10.50
C GLY A 56 3.28 -0.46 10.54
N PRO A 57 3.34 0.17 9.36
CA PRO A 57 3.47 1.61 9.25
C PRO A 57 2.15 2.32 9.62
N ALA A 58 2.28 3.41 10.38
CA ALA A 58 1.19 4.34 10.63
C ALA A 58 0.84 5.15 9.37
N ALA A 59 -0.34 5.77 9.35
CA ALA A 59 -0.80 6.60 8.25
C ALA A 59 0.18 7.78 8.02
N GLY A 60 0.87 7.77 6.88
CA GLY A 60 1.94 8.74 6.62
C GLY A 60 2.56 8.59 5.24
N PRO A 61 3.64 9.34 4.94
CA PRO A 61 4.26 9.36 3.60
C PRO A 61 4.63 7.96 3.06
N HIS A 62 4.96 7.02 3.95
CA HIS A 62 5.32 5.66 3.59
C HIS A 62 4.13 4.75 3.23
N THR A 63 2.88 5.19 3.44
CA THR A 63 1.67 4.43 3.09
C THR A 63 0.84 5.10 2.00
N GLN A 64 1.51 5.91 1.14
CA GLN A 64 0.91 6.51 -0.07
C GLN A 64 1.07 5.64 -1.31
N LEU A 65 2.25 5.09 -1.53
CA LEU A 65 2.62 4.35 -2.74
C LEU A 65 2.75 2.85 -2.47
N ALA A 66 2.30 2.03 -3.42
CA ALA A 66 2.35 0.58 -3.32
C ALA A 66 3.78 0.05 -3.13
N GLN A 67 4.78 0.70 -3.74
CA GLN A 67 6.19 0.33 -3.60
C GLN A 67 6.64 0.35 -2.14
N ASN A 68 6.24 1.38 -1.38
CA ASN A 68 6.60 1.51 0.03
C ASN A 68 5.86 0.49 0.89
N ILE A 69 4.59 0.22 0.59
CA ILE A 69 3.79 -0.83 1.25
C ILE A 69 4.41 -2.21 1.02
N VAL A 70 4.85 -2.51 -0.21
CA VAL A 70 5.58 -3.74 -0.55
C VAL A 70 6.83 -3.88 0.32
N VAL A 71 7.69 -2.85 0.40
CA VAL A 71 8.91 -2.93 1.21
C VAL A 71 8.58 -3.07 2.70
N ALA A 72 7.57 -2.34 3.20
CA ALA A 72 7.12 -2.46 4.59
C ALA A 72 6.61 -3.87 4.90
N TYR A 73 5.91 -4.53 3.97
CA TYR A 73 5.51 -5.92 4.10
C TYR A 73 6.71 -6.88 4.16
N LEU A 74 7.72 -6.68 3.30
CA LEU A 74 8.95 -7.47 3.31
C LEU A 74 9.74 -7.29 4.61
N CYS A 75 9.66 -6.11 5.25
CA CYS A 75 10.23 -5.83 6.57
C CYS A 75 9.45 -6.47 7.74
N GLY A 76 8.28 -7.08 7.48
CA GLY A 76 7.45 -7.73 8.48
C GLY A 76 6.22 -6.94 8.92
N GLY A 77 5.89 -5.84 8.25
CA GLY A 77 4.63 -5.13 8.44
C GLY A 77 3.45 -6.00 7.99
N ARG A 78 2.42 -6.09 8.82
CA ARG A 78 1.14 -6.77 8.52
C ARG A 78 -0.08 -5.92 8.82
N PHE A 79 0.05 -4.85 9.59
CA PHE A 79 -1.04 -3.89 9.81
C PHE A 79 -0.65 -2.54 9.21
N PHE A 80 -1.31 -2.13 8.14
CA PHE A 80 -0.98 -0.91 7.40
C PHE A 80 -2.07 0.12 7.60
N GLU A 81 -1.75 1.20 8.30
CA GLU A 81 -2.60 2.38 8.29
C GLU A 81 -2.31 3.16 7.01
N LEU A 82 -3.27 3.17 6.09
CA LEU A 82 -3.15 3.81 4.80
C LEU A 82 -3.16 5.34 4.97
N LYS A 83 -2.43 6.06 4.12
CA LYS A 83 -2.38 7.53 4.19
C LYS A 83 -3.80 8.10 4.11
N THR A 84 -4.06 9.07 4.98
CA THR A 84 -5.33 9.78 5.03
C THR A 84 -5.69 10.41 3.70
N VAL A 85 -6.85 10.03 3.14
CA VAL A 85 -7.45 10.70 1.99
C VAL A 85 -8.39 11.83 2.41
N GLN A 86 -8.53 12.79 1.51
CA GLN A 86 -9.19 14.05 1.79
C GLN A 86 -9.92 14.60 0.55
N ILE A 87 -11.06 15.28 0.72
CA ILE A 87 -11.82 15.93 -0.38
C ILE A 87 -10.90 16.85 -1.21
N LEU A 88 -10.08 17.64 -0.53
CA LEU A 88 -9.02 18.44 -1.14
C LEU A 88 -7.82 17.53 -1.45
N ASP A 89 -7.80 16.96 -2.65
CA ASP A 89 -6.81 15.98 -3.11
C ASP A 89 -5.90 16.52 -4.23
N ALA A 90 -5.79 17.84 -4.30
CA ALA A 90 -4.83 18.58 -5.11
C ALA A 90 -4.10 19.58 -4.20
N LEU A 91 -3.34 19.03 -3.25
CA LEU A 91 -2.64 19.84 -2.27
C LEU A 91 -1.45 20.56 -2.89
N GLU A 92 -1.39 21.87 -2.69
CA GLU A 92 -0.20 22.68 -2.97
C GLU A 92 0.40 23.15 -1.65
N PHE A 93 1.64 22.73 -1.38
CA PHE A 93 2.40 23.16 -0.21
C PHE A 93 3.89 23.30 -0.55
N PRO A 94 4.62 24.19 0.13
CA PRO A 94 6.06 24.33 -0.09
C PRO A 94 6.81 23.07 0.35
N LYS A 95 7.82 22.66 -0.42
CA LYS A 95 8.73 21.56 -0.07
C LYS A 95 10.13 22.10 0.28
N PRO A 96 10.85 21.52 1.27
CA PRO A 96 10.47 20.35 2.07
C PRO A 96 9.32 20.66 3.06
N CYS A 97 8.35 19.75 3.13
CA CYS A 97 7.14 19.91 3.95
C CYS A 97 7.26 19.27 5.34
N ILE A 98 8.31 18.50 5.59
CA ILE A 98 8.61 17.85 6.87
C ILE A 98 10.00 18.27 7.29
N ARG A 99 10.12 18.80 8.51
CA ARG A 99 11.40 19.07 9.18
C ARG A 99 11.40 18.35 10.52
N ALA A 100 12.28 17.37 10.67
CA ALA A 100 12.33 16.48 11.84
C ALA A 100 13.74 16.44 12.49
N GLU A 101 14.42 17.58 12.56
CA GLU A 101 15.76 17.68 13.18
C GLU A 101 15.69 17.60 14.72
N ASP A 102 14.62 18.14 15.31
CA ASP A 102 14.32 18.07 16.75
C ASP A 102 12.79 17.94 16.93
N GLU A 103 12.08 19.05 17.15
CA GLU A 103 10.61 19.06 17.04
C GLU A 103 10.20 18.87 15.57
N GLY A 104 9.27 17.93 15.34
CA GLY A 104 8.74 17.62 14.01
C GLY A 104 7.74 18.68 13.55
N TYR A 105 8.12 19.46 12.55
CA TYR A 105 7.20 20.37 11.86
C TYR A 105 6.73 19.71 10.56
N ASN A 106 5.41 19.70 10.36
CA ASN A 106 4.79 19.14 9.16
C ASN A 106 3.75 20.12 8.61
N THR A 107 3.87 20.45 7.32
CA THR A 107 2.91 21.26 6.58
C THR A 107 2.08 20.45 5.58
N GLU A 108 2.29 19.14 5.51
CA GLU A 108 1.50 18.18 4.72
C GLU A 108 0.43 17.53 5.62
N TRP A 109 -0.83 17.53 5.17
CA TRP A 109 -1.97 17.15 6.01
C TRP A 109 -2.70 15.89 5.49
N SER A 110 -2.51 15.53 4.22
CA SER A 110 -3.12 14.35 3.59
C SER A 110 -2.23 13.78 2.50
N THR A 111 -2.70 12.75 1.81
CA THR A 111 -2.03 12.21 0.61
C THR A 111 -1.77 13.31 -0.43
N GLU A 112 -0.64 13.19 -1.13
CA GLU A 112 -0.32 13.99 -2.33
C GLU A 112 -1.06 13.50 -3.58
N LEU A 113 -1.66 12.31 -3.52
CA LEU A 113 -2.39 11.71 -4.62
C LEU A 113 -3.84 12.17 -4.63
N THR A 114 -4.46 12.11 -5.81
CA THR A 114 -5.93 12.18 -5.88
C THR A 114 -6.54 11.02 -5.09
N ILE A 115 -7.80 11.15 -4.64
CA ILE A 115 -8.48 10.04 -3.94
C ILE A 115 -8.53 8.78 -4.82
N GLU A 116 -8.73 8.96 -6.13
CA GLU A 116 -8.77 7.86 -7.09
C GLU A 116 -7.40 7.19 -7.27
N ASP A 117 -6.33 7.98 -7.38
CA ASP A 117 -4.97 7.44 -7.45
C ASP A 117 -4.59 6.72 -6.15
N ALA A 118 -4.96 7.25 -4.99
CA ALA A 118 -4.75 6.59 -3.70
C ALA A 118 -5.49 5.24 -3.64
N LEU A 119 -6.77 5.21 -4.04
CA LEU A 119 -7.55 3.97 -4.14
C LEU A 119 -6.85 2.94 -5.03
N ASN A 120 -6.40 3.36 -6.21
CA ASN A 120 -5.69 2.50 -7.15
C ASN A 120 -4.36 2.01 -6.57
N GLU A 121 -3.58 2.86 -5.88
CA GLU A 121 -2.36 2.42 -5.18
C GLU A 121 -2.65 1.34 -4.13
N TYR A 122 -3.75 1.44 -3.39
CA TYR A 122 -4.10 0.47 -2.35
C TYR A 122 -4.59 -0.86 -2.94
N VAL A 123 -5.41 -0.82 -3.99
CA VAL A 123 -5.77 -2.03 -4.74
C VAL A 123 -4.52 -2.69 -5.32
N LYS A 124 -3.64 -1.90 -5.94
CA LYS A 124 -2.38 -2.34 -6.53
C LYS A 124 -1.46 -3.00 -5.49
N ALA A 125 -1.33 -2.37 -4.32
CA ALA A 125 -0.54 -2.91 -3.21
C ALA A 125 -1.13 -4.22 -2.71
N TRP A 126 -2.45 -4.30 -2.54
CA TRP A 126 -3.14 -5.51 -2.08
C TRP A 126 -2.82 -6.71 -2.99
N PHE A 127 -2.95 -6.57 -4.31
CA PHE A 127 -2.59 -7.62 -5.26
C PHE A 127 -1.11 -8.01 -5.17
N ALA A 128 -0.21 -7.01 -5.11
CA ALA A 128 1.22 -7.26 -5.00
C ALA A 128 1.59 -8.03 -3.73
N LEU A 129 0.96 -7.70 -2.59
CA LEU A 129 1.20 -8.38 -1.32
C LEU A 129 0.72 -9.84 -1.35
N TYR A 130 -0.46 -10.12 -1.92
CA TYR A 130 -0.93 -11.50 -2.10
C TYR A 130 0.03 -12.32 -2.96
N LEU A 131 0.49 -11.75 -4.07
CA LEU A 131 1.43 -12.44 -4.95
C LEU A 131 2.76 -12.70 -4.24
N LEU A 132 3.33 -11.70 -3.56
CA LEU A 132 4.57 -11.87 -2.79
C LEU A 132 4.41 -12.89 -1.66
N GLN A 133 3.25 -12.89 -1.01
CA GLN A 133 2.93 -13.85 0.03
C GLN A 133 2.96 -15.29 -0.51
N LYS A 134 2.37 -15.51 -1.68
CA LYS A 134 2.39 -16.82 -2.34
C LYS A 134 3.80 -17.21 -2.80
N GLU A 135 4.45 -16.34 -3.56
CA GLU A 135 5.70 -16.68 -4.27
C GLU A 135 6.93 -16.71 -3.36
N LEU A 136 7.00 -15.84 -2.34
CA LEU A 136 8.18 -15.76 -1.47
C LEU A 136 8.01 -16.54 -0.17
N PHE A 137 6.79 -16.72 0.31
CA PHE A 137 6.52 -17.32 1.63
C PHE A 137 5.64 -18.57 1.58
N ASN A 138 5.12 -18.94 0.40
CA ASN A 138 4.24 -20.09 0.20
C ASN A 138 3.03 -20.10 1.15
N LEU A 139 2.38 -18.95 1.28
CA LEU A 139 1.19 -18.75 2.12
C LEU A 139 -0.03 -18.41 1.23
N ASP A 140 -1.12 -19.17 1.40
CA ASP A 140 -2.34 -19.04 0.59
C ASP A 140 -3.37 -18.07 1.20
N ASP A 141 -3.46 -18.00 2.52
CA ASP A 141 -4.43 -17.14 3.22
C ASP A 141 -3.87 -15.76 3.48
N GLN A 142 -4.68 -14.70 3.36
CA GLN A 142 -4.30 -13.34 3.77
C GLN A 142 -3.74 -13.31 5.20
N ARG A 143 -2.53 -12.79 5.39
CA ARG A 143 -1.91 -12.61 6.72
C ARG A 143 -1.60 -11.16 7.07
N PHE A 144 -2.21 -10.21 6.38
CA PHE A 144 -2.05 -8.76 6.56
C PHE A 144 -3.39 -8.05 6.48
N GLN A 145 -3.47 -6.82 6.98
CA GLN A 145 -4.66 -5.99 7.01
C GLN A 145 -4.33 -4.55 6.64
N PHE A 146 -5.21 -3.94 5.85
CA PHE A 146 -5.21 -2.50 5.60
C PHE A 146 -6.26 -1.82 6.48
N ASN A 147 -5.84 -0.76 7.16
CA ASN A 147 -6.69 0.13 7.92
C ASN A 147 -6.79 1.45 7.16
N MET A 148 -7.97 1.73 6.59
CA MET A 148 -8.18 2.95 5.84
C MET A 148 -8.22 4.16 6.76
N SER A 149 -7.59 5.26 6.33
CA SER A 149 -7.67 6.55 7.01
C SER A 149 -8.38 7.56 6.11
N VAL A 150 -9.40 8.22 6.66
CA VAL A 150 -10.14 9.31 6.02
C VAL A 150 -10.19 10.48 6.99
N GLY A 151 -9.94 11.70 6.52
CA GLY A 151 -9.82 12.84 7.43
C GLY A 151 -10.68 14.01 7.00
N TYR A 152 -11.85 14.21 7.60
CA TYR A 152 -12.68 15.42 7.51
C TYR A 152 -13.63 15.48 8.71
N ASP A 153 -14.47 16.52 8.76
CA ASP A 153 -15.70 16.46 9.54
C ASP A 153 -16.65 15.38 8.99
N LEU A 154 -17.69 15.04 9.75
CA LEU A 154 -18.67 14.04 9.35
C LEU A 154 -19.29 14.34 7.97
N LYS A 155 -19.57 15.62 7.69
CA LYS A 155 -20.14 16.05 6.41
C LYS A 155 -19.19 15.75 5.25
N GLY A 156 -17.89 15.98 5.42
CA GLY A 156 -16.89 15.68 4.42
C GLY A 156 -16.70 14.18 4.21
N ILE A 157 -16.72 13.38 5.28
CA ILE A 157 -16.68 11.93 5.18
C ILE A 157 -17.90 11.38 4.41
N GLN A 158 -19.08 11.95 4.65
CA GLN A 158 -20.33 11.60 3.95
C GLN A 158 -20.42 12.14 2.51
N SER A 159 -19.40 12.86 2.03
CA SER A 159 -19.38 13.32 0.64
C SER A 159 -19.26 12.13 -0.31
N LEU A 160 -19.92 12.21 -1.48
CA LEU A 160 -19.90 11.14 -2.48
C LEU A 160 -18.48 10.66 -2.82
N LYS A 161 -17.51 11.57 -2.83
CA LYS A 161 -16.12 11.28 -3.18
C LYS A 161 -15.42 10.43 -2.12
N VAL A 162 -15.57 10.78 -0.84
CA VAL A 162 -14.94 10.05 0.28
C VAL A 162 -15.72 8.77 0.59
N ASP A 163 -17.05 8.82 0.52
CA ASP A 163 -17.92 7.65 0.68
C ASP A 163 -17.63 6.58 -0.38
N HIS A 164 -17.49 6.98 -1.65
CA HIS A 164 -17.08 6.07 -2.72
C HIS A 164 -15.72 5.41 -2.43
N PHE A 165 -14.74 6.16 -1.91
CA PHE A 165 -13.45 5.59 -1.52
C PHE A 165 -13.58 4.55 -0.40
N ILE A 166 -14.36 4.85 0.65
CA ILE A 166 -14.60 3.94 1.77
C ILE A 166 -15.26 2.65 1.29
N GLU A 167 -16.37 2.76 0.55
CA GLU A 167 -17.11 1.59 0.06
C GLU A 167 -16.29 0.79 -0.95
N SER A 168 -15.50 1.45 -1.79
CA SER A 168 -14.60 0.78 -2.74
C SER A 168 -13.43 0.07 -2.06
N LEU A 169 -12.91 0.57 -0.93
CA LEU A 169 -11.87 -0.15 -0.18
C LEU A 169 -12.43 -1.32 0.64
N LYS A 170 -13.71 -1.28 1.02
CA LYS A 170 -14.39 -2.42 1.64
C LYS A 170 -14.59 -3.55 0.63
N ASP A 171 -14.95 -3.22 -0.61
CA ASP A 171 -15.04 -4.17 -1.72
C ASP A 171 -14.61 -3.51 -3.05
N ALA A 172 -13.37 -3.78 -3.45
CA ALA A 172 -12.80 -3.26 -4.68
C ALA A 172 -13.18 -4.06 -5.93
N SER A 173 -13.88 -5.20 -5.80
CA SER A 173 -14.10 -6.13 -6.90
C SER A 173 -14.92 -5.54 -8.06
N GLY A 174 -15.72 -4.52 -7.77
CA GLY A 174 -16.49 -3.77 -8.76
C GLY A 174 -15.67 -2.80 -9.61
N LEU A 175 -14.48 -2.39 -9.14
CA LEU A 175 -13.66 -1.37 -9.79
C LEU A 175 -13.07 -1.88 -11.12
N GLU A 176 -12.99 -0.98 -12.10
CA GLU A 176 -12.32 -1.29 -13.38
C GLU A 176 -10.84 -1.61 -13.15
N PHE A 177 -10.16 -0.81 -12.32
CA PHE A 177 -8.75 -1.01 -12.00
C PHE A 177 -8.47 -2.35 -11.31
N PHE A 178 -9.40 -2.84 -10.47
CA PHE A 178 -9.30 -4.17 -9.88
C PHE A 178 -9.31 -5.27 -10.94
N LYS A 179 -10.24 -5.18 -11.91
CA LYS A 179 -10.32 -6.14 -13.03
C LYS A 179 -9.07 -6.07 -13.90
N GLN A 180 -8.57 -4.86 -14.18
CA GLN A 180 -7.30 -4.68 -14.89
C GLN A 180 -6.13 -5.37 -14.17
N CYS A 181 -6.05 -5.27 -12.83
CA CYS A 181 -5.04 -5.98 -12.06
C CYS A 181 -5.19 -7.51 -12.18
N GLN A 182 -6.42 -8.03 -12.12
CA GLN A 182 -6.66 -9.46 -12.32
C GLN A 182 -6.25 -9.94 -13.71
N ASP A 183 -6.59 -9.18 -14.76
CA ASP A 183 -6.30 -9.55 -16.14
C ASP A 183 -4.77 -9.53 -16.39
N ILE A 184 -4.06 -8.53 -15.86
CA ILE A 184 -2.59 -8.49 -15.89
C ILE A 184 -1.99 -9.74 -15.24
N LEU A 185 -2.50 -10.18 -14.08
CA LEU A 185 -1.98 -11.40 -13.44
C LEU A 185 -2.29 -12.66 -14.25
N ARG A 186 -3.48 -12.75 -14.86
CA ARG A 186 -3.86 -13.89 -15.71
C ARG A 186 -2.99 -14.00 -16.95
N GLU A 187 -2.67 -12.88 -17.58
CA GLU A 187 -1.79 -12.82 -18.76
C GLU A 187 -0.35 -13.22 -18.41
N ARG A 188 0.07 -13.00 -17.16
CA ARG A 188 1.43 -13.23 -16.68
C ARG A 188 1.59 -14.52 -15.85
N ILE A 189 0.65 -15.45 -15.96
CA ILE A 189 0.74 -16.75 -15.28
C ILE A 189 2.03 -17.47 -15.69
N GLY A 190 2.81 -17.90 -14.69
CA GLY A 190 4.08 -18.60 -14.88
C GLY A 190 5.31 -17.70 -15.04
N GLU A 191 5.13 -16.38 -15.02
CA GLU A 191 6.25 -15.44 -14.98
C GLU A 191 6.84 -15.24 -13.59
N PHE A 192 6.09 -15.53 -12.53
CA PHE A 192 6.49 -15.29 -11.16
C PHE A 192 7.17 -16.52 -10.55
#